data_AF-A0A379CCS7-F1
#
_entry.id   AF-A0A379CCS7-F1
#
_cell.length_a   1.000
_cell.length_b   1.000
_cell.length_c   1.000
_cell.angle_alpha   90.00
_cell.angle_beta   90.00
_cell.angle_gamma   90.00
#
_symmetry.space_group_name_H-M   'P 1'
#
loop_
_entity.id
_entity.type
_entity.pdbx_description
1 polymer ?
#
loop_
_entity_poly.entity_id
_entity_poly.type
_entity_poly.pdbx_seq_one_letter_code
_entity_poly.pdbx_strand_id
1 'polypeptide(L)'
;MDLVQQPITICKEPVEKAWKNRHSDKRQFKKYKNLGYDGVKSFDDFQKIKYNDTKEWDIVKGYTGIVQKGEISPLVKYSNFKKHHNELEDKLIGIKTTDEVEIKRVSYHFTGRAIGTHDWANSNNSKEIMKRLNHKHVPNKGIIKCIENGDLVHTRINSATYRIIGVCDITINPVTGGLVQCNPK
;
A
#
# COMPACT_ATOMS: atom_id res chain seq x y z
N MET A 1 13.80 -44.28 27.81
CA MET A 1 13.31 -43.54 26.61
C MET A 1 13.14 -42.11 27.05
N ASP A 2 14.23 -41.35 27.04
CA ASP A 2 14.19 -39.95 27.47
C ASP A 2 14.00 -39.08 26.23
N LEU A 3 12.86 -38.42 26.16
CA LEU A 3 12.55 -37.39 25.17
C LEU A 3 13.51 -36.22 25.39
N VAL A 4 14.60 -36.20 24.62
CA VAL A 4 15.50 -35.05 24.53
C VAL A 4 14.72 -33.91 23.88
N GLN A 5 14.21 -33.01 24.73
CA GLN A 5 13.61 -31.75 24.30
C GLN A 5 14.70 -30.93 23.60
N GLN A 6 14.67 -30.86 22.27
CA GLN A 6 15.61 -30.04 21.52
C GLN A 6 15.43 -28.56 21.92
N PRO A 7 16.51 -27.80 22.17
CA PRO A 7 16.40 -26.41 22.57
C PRO A 7 15.79 -25.59 21.42
N ILE A 8 14.69 -24.90 21.73
CA ILE A 8 14.06 -23.93 20.84
C ILE A 8 15.10 -22.84 20.54
N THR A 9 15.67 -22.87 19.34
CA THR A 9 16.62 -21.85 18.89
C THR A 9 15.84 -20.58 18.56
N ILE A 10 15.65 -19.72 19.56
CA ILE A 10 15.20 -18.35 19.32
C ILE A 10 16.38 -17.65 18.63
N CYS A 11 16.27 -17.36 17.34
CA CYS A 11 17.22 -16.51 16.63
C CYS A 11 17.40 -15.23 17.46
N LYS A 12 18.59 -15.01 18.04
CA LYS A 12 18.82 -13.94 19.03
C LYS A 12 18.77 -12.55 18.41
N GLU A 13 19.03 -12.43 17.10
CA GLU A 13 19.17 -11.13 16.44
C GLU A 13 17.92 -10.24 16.47
N PRO A 14 16.69 -10.71 16.19
CA PRO A 14 15.51 -9.85 16.22
C PRO A 14 15.18 -9.37 17.64
N VAL A 15 15.40 -10.21 18.65
CA VAL A 15 15.15 -9.88 20.06
C VAL A 15 16.15 -8.82 20.53
N GLU A 16 17.43 -8.97 20.19
CA GLU A 16 18.47 -8.01 20.53
C GLU A 16 18.23 -6.66 19.85
N LYS A 17 17.85 -6.66 18.56
CA LYS A 17 17.47 -5.45 17.82
C LYS A 17 16.25 -4.76 18.46
N ALA A 18 15.23 -5.53 18.84
CA ALA A 18 14.03 -4.99 19.48
C ALA A 18 14.37 -4.32 20.83
N TRP A 19 15.27 -4.90 21.61
CA TRP A 19 15.72 -4.31 22.87
C TRP A 19 16.53 -3.02 22.64
N LYS A 20 17.54 -3.05 21.75
CA LYS A 20 18.37 -1.89 21.40
C LYS A 20 17.54 -0.72 20.87
N ASN A 21 16.55 -0.99 20.02
CA ASN A 21 15.72 0.02 19.37
C ASN A 21 14.42 0.33 20.12
N ARG A 22 14.23 -0.19 21.34
CA ARG A 22 12.95 -0.13 22.04
C ARG A 22 12.39 1.28 22.17
N HIS A 23 13.23 2.25 22.50
CA HIS A 23 12.80 3.63 22.68
C HIS A 23 12.39 4.31 21.35
N SER A 24 13.16 4.11 20.28
CA SER A 24 12.79 4.61 18.94
C SER A 24 11.53 3.95 18.42
N ASP A 25 11.38 2.64 18.63
CA ASP A 25 10.23 1.87 18.19
C ASP A 25 8.97 2.31 18.91
N LYS A 26 9.06 2.63 20.21
CA LYS A 26 7.92 3.13 20.98
C LYS A 26 7.43 4.48 20.45
N ARG A 27 8.34 5.37 20.05
CA ARG A 27 7.99 6.63 19.38
C ARG A 27 7.37 6.39 18.01
N GLN A 28 7.93 5.46 17.23
CA GLN A 28 7.39 5.08 15.91
C GLN A 28 5.99 4.49 16.03
N PHE A 29 5.76 3.59 16.99
CA PHE A 29 4.46 2.99 17.25
C PHE A 29 3.42 4.06 17.59
N LYS A 30 3.73 4.98 18.52
CA LYS A 30 2.83 6.12 18.85
C LYS A 30 2.53 6.97 17.62
N LYS A 31 3.55 7.30 16.81
CA LYS A 31 3.36 8.04 15.55
C LYS A 31 2.42 7.28 14.61
N TYR A 32 2.61 5.98 14.44
CA TYR A 32 1.79 5.18 13.53
C TYR A 32 0.34 5.05 14.02
N LYS A 33 0.10 4.89 15.33
CA LYS A 33 -1.26 4.94 15.90
C LYS A 33 -1.97 6.25 15.56
N ASN A 34 -1.27 7.38 15.65
CA ASN A 34 -1.82 8.70 15.28
C ASN A 34 -2.12 8.84 13.78
N LEU A 35 -1.50 8.00 12.94
CA LEU A 35 -1.73 7.96 11.49
C LEU A 35 -2.79 6.93 11.09
N GLY A 36 -3.61 6.44 12.04
CA GLY A 36 -4.67 5.49 11.75
C GLY A 36 -4.24 4.02 11.70
N TYR A 37 -3.01 3.70 12.15
CA TYR A 37 -2.56 2.31 12.22
C TYR A 37 -3.32 1.52 13.30
N ASP A 38 -4.08 0.52 12.87
CA ASP A 38 -4.88 -0.36 13.71
C ASP A 38 -4.49 -1.85 13.61
N GLY A 39 -3.40 -2.17 12.91
CA GLY A 39 -2.96 -3.57 12.67
C GLY A 39 -2.59 -4.34 13.94
N VAL A 40 -2.08 -3.66 14.97
CA VAL A 40 -1.86 -4.25 16.30
C VAL A 40 -2.29 -3.33 17.43
N LYS A 41 -2.60 -3.96 18.58
CA LYS A 41 -2.98 -3.29 19.81
C LYS A 41 -1.78 -2.97 20.71
N SER A 42 -0.82 -3.90 20.79
CA SER A 42 0.32 -3.79 21.71
C SER A 42 1.60 -3.32 21.02
N PHE A 43 2.51 -2.73 21.80
CA PHE A 43 3.83 -2.35 21.32
C PHE A 43 4.73 -3.57 21.03
N ASP A 44 4.58 -4.64 21.81
CA ASP A 44 5.40 -5.84 21.63
C ASP A 44 5.05 -6.54 20.30
N ASP A 45 3.77 -6.60 19.95
CA ASP A 45 3.34 -7.16 18.65
C ASP A 45 3.80 -6.29 17.49
N PHE A 46 3.89 -4.97 17.68
CA PHE A 46 4.47 -4.07 16.69
C PHE A 46 5.95 -4.38 16.44
N GLN A 47 6.74 -4.62 17.49
CA GLN A 47 8.14 -5.03 17.33
C GLN A 47 8.26 -6.42 16.69
N LYS A 48 7.37 -7.36 17.02
CA LYS A 48 7.33 -8.68 16.36
C LYS A 48 7.14 -8.54 14.86
N ILE A 49 6.15 -7.75 14.41
CA ILE A 49 5.95 -7.49 12.98
C ILE A 49 7.21 -6.87 12.37
N LYS A 50 7.73 -5.80 12.98
CA LYS A 50 8.86 -5.04 12.45
C LYS A 50 10.13 -5.88 12.21
N TYR A 51 10.43 -6.83 13.09
CA TYR A 51 11.68 -7.60 13.03
C TYR A 51 11.53 -9.03 12.54
N ASN A 52 10.31 -9.60 12.57
CA ASN A 52 10.07 -10.99 12.21
C ASN A 52 9.20 -11.16 10.95
N ASP A 53 8.43 -10.14 10.54
CA ASP A 53 7.55 -10.21 9.37
C ASP A 53 7.84 -9.07 8.38
N THR A 54 8.79 -9.33 7.48
CA THR A 54 9.23 -8.33 6.49
C THR A 54 8.12 -7.93 5.51
N LYS A 55 7.20 -8.85 5.19
CA LYS A 55 6.10 -8.60 4.25
C LYS A 55 5.06 -7.69 4.90
N GLU A 56 4.60 -8.05 6.09
CA GLU A 56 3.65 -7.23 6.83
C GLU A 56 4.25 -5.85 7.16
N TRP A 57 5.51 -5.83 7.59
CA TRP A 57 6.21 -4.58 7.86
C TRP A 57 6.29 -3.66 6.63
N ASP A 58 6.41 -4.23 5.43
CA ASP A 58 6.40 -3.44 4.21
C ASP A 58 5.06 -2.74 3.97
N ILE A 59 3.95 -3.46 4.16
CA ILE A 59 2.59 -2.89 4.04
C ILE A 59 2.35 -1.83 5.13
N VAL A 60 2.83 -2.04 6.36
CA VAL A 60 2.76 -1.05 7.45
C VAL A 60 3.49 0.24 7.06
N LYS A 61 4.72 0.15 6.54
CA LYS A 61 5.46 1.32 6.04
C LYS A 61 4.74 1.97 4.87
N GLY A 62 4.21 1.16 3.94
CA GLY A 62 3.45 1.61 2.78
C GLY A 62 2.28 2.50 3.17
N TYR A 63 1.36 1.95 3.98
CA TYR A 63 0.20 2.66 4.51
C TYR A 63 0.59 3.95 5.24
N THR A 64 1.46 3.85 6.25
CA THR A 64 1.80 5.03 7.06
C THR A 64 2.56 6.08 6.27
N GLY A 65 3.31 5.68 5.24
CA GLY A 65 3.98 6.58 4.30
C GLY A 65 2.99 7.38 3.44
N ILE A 66 1.99 6.72 2.83
CA ILE A 66 1.00 7.42 2.00
C ILE A 66 0.04 8.29 2.83
N VAL A 67 -0.28 7.89 4.06
CA VAL A 67 -1.05 8.75 5.00
C VAL A 67 -0.25 10.01 5.35
N GLN A 68 1.04 9.88 5.66
CA GLN A 68 1.89 11.04 5.99
C GLN A 68 2.01 12.02 4.82
N LYS A 69 2.01 11.52 3.58
CA LYS A 69 2.01 12.35 2.37
C LYS A 69 0.65 13.00 2.08
N GLY A 70 -0.40 12.63 2.82
CA GLY A 70 -1.77 13.10 2.59
C GLY A 70 -2.41 12.49 1.35
N GLU A 71 -1.90 11.37 0.84
CA GLU A 71 -2.46 10.69 -0.33
C GLU A 71 -3.68 9.83 0.02
N ILE A 72 -3.79 9.43 1.29
CA ILE A 72 -4.96 8.74 1.83
C ILE A 72 -5.31 9.28 3.22
N SER A 73 -6.60 9.29 3.57
CA SER A 73 -7.07 9.68 4.89
C SER A 73 -6.72 8.63 5.95
N PRO A 74 -6.25 9.03 7.16
CA PRO A 74 -6.12 8.13 8.30
C PRO A 74 -7.42 7.39 8.65
N LEU A 75 -8.59 7.96 8.32
CA LEU A 75 -9.91 7.37 8.58
C LEU A 75 -10.16 6.07 7.84
N VAL A 76 -9.46 5.83 6.73
CA VAL A 76 -9.50 4.54 6.02
C VAL A 76 -9.03 3.42 6.94
N LYS A 77 -8.11 3.71 7.87
CA LYS A 77 -7.40 2.74 8.72
C LYS A 77 -6.52 1.76 7.94
N TYR A 78 -5.53 1.21 8.64
CA TYR A 78 -4.58 0.27 8.06
C TYR A 78 -5.25 -1.04 7.60
N SER A 79 -6.17 -1.57 8.42
CA SER A 79 -6.89 -2.81 8.15
C SER A 79 -7.63 -2.80 6.79
N ASN A 80 -8.38 -1.74 6.50
CA ASN A 80 -9.08 -1.60 5.21
C ASN A 80 -8.09 -1.37 4.07
N PHE A 81 -7.05 -0.55 4.29
CA PHE A 81 -6.01 -0.35 3.27
C PHE A 81 -5.36 -1.68 2.88
N LYS A 82 -4.95 -2.49 3.86
CA LYS A 82 -4.35 -3.81 3.63
C LYS A 82 -5.31 -4.74 2.90
N LYS A 83 -6.58 -4.78 3.31
CA LYS A 83 -7.62 -5.57 2.64
C LYS A 83 -7.73 -5.20 1.15
N HIS A 84 -7.87 -3.91 0.82
CA HIS A 84 -7.96 -3.47 -0.56
C HIS A 84 -6.66 -3.66 -1.35
N HIS A 85 -5.49 -3.52 -0.71
CA HIS A 85 -4.21 -3.82 -1.35
C HIS A 85 -4.16 -5.28 -1.80
N ASN A 86 -4.47 -6.21 -0.89
CA ASN A 86 -4.48 -7.64 -1.20
C ASN A 86 -5.54 -7.98 -2.26
N GLU A 87 -6.75 -7.41 -2.17
CA GLU A 87 -7.79 -7.60 -3.18
C GLU A 87 -7.37 -7.11 -4.58
N LEU A 88 -6.53 -6.07 -4.67
CA LEU A 88 -5.97 -5.60 -5.94
C LEU A 88 -4.88 -6.55 -6.44
N GLU A 89 -3.97 -7.00 -5.57
CA GLU A 89 -2.94 -7.97 -5.96
C GLU A 89 -3.57 -9.27 -6.48
N ASP A 90 -4.54 -9.82 -5.75
CA ASP A 90 -5.26 -11.05 -6.11
C ASP A 90 -5.96 -10.95 -7.47
N LYS A 91 -6.46 -9.76 -7.84
CA LYS A 91 -7.22 -9.54 -9.08
C LYS A 91 -6.36 -9.12 -10.25
N LEU A 92 -5.24 -8.44 -10.02
CA LEU A 92 -4.50 -7.74 -11.07
C LEU A 92 -3.21 -8.44 -11.45
N ILE A 93 -2.55 -9.14 -10.53
CA ILE A 93 -1.30 -9.84 -10.85
C ILE A 93 -1.56 -10.96 -11.86
N GLY A 94 -0.73 -11.03 -12.90
CA GLY A 94 -0.85 -11.98 -14.00
C GLY A 94 -1.72 -11.50 -15.17
N ILE A 95 -2.49 -10.42 -15.01
CA ILE A 95 -3.16 -9.76 -16.14
C ILE A 95 -2.10 -9.12 -17.03
N LYS A 96 -2.33 -9.14 -18.34
CA LYS A 96 -1.51 -8.43 -19.32
C LYS A 96 -2.24 -7.23 -19.90
N THR A 97 -1.47 -6.20 -20.22
CA THR A 97 -1.93 -5.06 -21.01
C THR A 97 -2.08 -5.41 -22.49
N THR A 98 -2.67 -4.50 -23.27
CA THR A 98 -2.82 -4.61 -24.73
C THR A 98 -1.50 -4.77 -25.49
N ASP A 99 -0.39 -4.32 -24.91
CA ASP A 99 0.98 -4.46 -25.43
C ASP A 99 1.80 -5.52 -24.65
N GLU A 100 1.12 -6.51 -24.07
CA GLU A 100 1.69 -7.71 -23.46
C GLU A 100 2.56 -7.48 -22.20
N VAL A 101 2.45 -6.32 -21.55
CA VAL A 101 3.09 -6.08 -20.25
C VAL A 101 2.31 -6.79 -19.15
N GLU A 102 2.92 -7.81 -18.55
CA GLU A 102 2.35 -8.53 -17.41
C GLU A 102 2.44 -7.70 -16.12
N ILE A 103 1.33 -7.62 -15.39
CA ILE A 103 1.28 -7.01 -14.06
C ILE A 103 1.88 -7.97 -13.03
N LYS A 104 2.90 -7.51 -12.29
CA LYS A 104 3.66 -8.30 -11.31
C LYS A 104 3.54 -7.79 -9.88
N ARG A 105 3.11 -6.54 -9.69
CA ARG A 105 2.97 -5.92 -8.37
C ARG A 105 2.05 -4.71 -8.40
N VAL A 106 1.44 -4.41 -7.26
CA VAL A 106 0.66 -3.19 -7.03
C VAL A 106 1.45 -2.28 -6.11
N SER A 107 1.64 -1.01 -6.46
CA SER A 107 2.28 -0.06 -5.53
C SER A 107 1.28 0.47 -4.48
N TYR A 108 1.78 0.87 -3.31
CA TYR A 108 0.94 1.49 -2.28
C TYR A 108 0.33 2.82 -2.74
N HIS A 109 1.01 3.56 -3.63
CA HIS A 109 0.46 4.76 -4.25
C HIS A 109 -0.77 4.42 -5.09
N PHE A 110 -0.66 3.38 -5.94
CA PHE A 110 -1.77 2.87 -6.72
C PHE A 110 -2.94 2.46 -5.84
N THR A 111 -2.70 1.72 -4.74
CA THR A 111 -3.75 1.34 -3.79
C THR A 111 -4.43 2.55 -3.15
N GLY A 112 -3.66 3.55 -2.72
CA GLY A 112 -4.23 4.79 -2.17
C GLY A 112 -5.15 5.50 -3.17
N ARG A 113 -4.75 5.55 -4.45
CA ARG A 113 -5.56 6.11 -5.54
C ARG A 113 -6.80 5.27 -5.84
N ALA A 114 -6.66 3.96 -5.81
CA ALA A 114 -7.77 3.03 -6.00
C ALA A 114 -8.79 3.12 -4.86
N ILE A 115 -8.40 3.46 -3.63
CA ILE A 115 -9.35 3.72 -2.54
C ILE A 115 -10.01 5.11 -2.70
N GLY A 116 -9.23 6.13 -3.06
CA GLY A 116 -9.68 7.51 -3.13
C GLY A 116 -9.78 8.19 -1.76
N THR A 117 -10.05 9.50 -1.78
CA THR A 117 -10.10 10.34 -0.57
C THR A 117 -11.19 11.43 -0.59
N HIS A 118 -11.86 11.62 -1.73
CA HIS A 118 -12.79 12.73 -1.97
C HIS A 118 -13.91 12.84 -0.91
N ASP A 119 -14.55 11.73 -0.56
CA ASP A 119 -15.71 11.73 0.34
C ASP A 119 -15.34 12.03 1.81
N TRP A 120 -14.06 11.92 2.17
CA TRP A 120 -13.56 12.16 3.53
C TRP A 120 -12.93 13.55 3.70
N ALA A 121 -12.90 14.37 2.65
CA ALA A 121 -12.38 15.74 2.71
C ALA A 121 -13.37 16.64 3.47
N ASN A 122 -13.11 16.87 4.77
CA ASN A 122 -13.85 17.85 5.56
C ASN A 122 -13.52 19.28 5.08
N SER A 123 -14.55 20.13 4.86
CA SER A 123 -14.40 21.54 4.48
C SER A 123 -13.62 22.38 5.50
N ASN A 124 -13.53 21.92 6.74
CA ASN A 124 -12.75 22.55 7.81
C ASN A 124 -11.23 22.22 7.74
N ASN A 125 -10.81 21.29 6.87
CA ASN A 125 -9.38 21.02 6.66
C ASN A 125 -8.70 22.20 5.95
N SER A 126 -7.39 22.35 6.17
CA SER A 126 -6.61 23.37 5.45
C SER A 126 -6.72 23.16 3.93
N LYS A 127 -6.67 24.24 3.14
CA LYS A 127 -6.74 24.16 1.67
C LYS A 127 -5.69 23.22 1.07
N GLU A 128 -4.51 23.14 1.69
CA GLU A 128 -3.42 22.25 1.28
C GLU A 128 -3.75 20.77 1.53
N ILE A 129 -4.30 20.46 2.71
CA ILE A 129 -4.76 19.10 3.06
C ILE A 129 -5.93 18.70 2.16
N MET A 130 -6.89 19.60 1.94
CA MET A 130 -7.99 19.35 1.02
C MET A 130 -7.49 19.07 -0.39
N LYS A 131 -6.52 19.82 -0.91
CA LYS A 131 -5.94 19.55 -2.26
C LYS A 131 -5.30 18.16 -2.36
N ARG A 132 -4.62 17.70 -1.29
CA ARG A 132 -4.00 16.36 -1.24
C ARG A 132 -5.03 15.23 -1.09
N LEU A 133 -6.09 15.49 -0.32
CA LEU A 133 -7.17 14.53 -0.07
C LEU A 133 -8.36 14.66 -1.04
N ASN A 134 -8.19 15.25 -2.23
CA ASN A 134 -9.28 15.44 -3.18
C ASN A 134 -9.28 14.44 -4.36
N HIS A 135 -8.79 13.22 -4.14
CA HIS A 135 -8.69 12.23 -5.20
C HIS A 135 -9.92 11.34 -5.25
N LYS A 136 -10.53 11.22 -6.44
CA LYS A 136 -11.67 10.33 -6.66
C LYS A 136 -11.20 8.87 -6.78
N HIS A 137 -11.98 7.98 -6.19
CA HIS A 137 -11.85 6.53 -6.31
C HIS A 137 -11.97 6.08 -7.77
N VAL A 138 -11.20 5.04 -8.16
CA VAL A 138 -11.40 4.31 -9.42
C VAL A 138 -11.88 2.89 -9.08
N PRO A 139 -13.09 2.48 -9.52
CA PRO A 139 -13.60 1.14 -9.27
C PRO A 139 -12.71 0.05 -9.88
N ASN A 140 -12.56 -1.08 -9.18
CA ASN A 140 -11.78 -2.24 -9.65
C ASN A 140 -12.20 -2.70 -11.06
N LYS A 141 -13.49 -2.64 -11.39
CA LYS A 141 -13.99 -2.95 -12.74
C LYS A 141 -13.43 -1.99 -13.79
N GLY A 142 -13.34 -0.70 -13.47
CA GLY A 142 -12.73 0.31 -14.34
C GLY A 142 -11.23 0.09 -14.49
N ILE A 143 -10.55 -0.30 -13.40
CA ILE A 143 -9.13 -0.62 -13.41
C ILE A 143 -8.83 -1.78 -14.36
N ILE A 144 -9.50 -2.93 -14.19
CA ILE A 144 -9.31 -4.12 -15.02
C ILE A 144 -9.59 -3.79 -16.49
N LYS A 145 -10.73 -3.13 -16.76
CA LYS A 145 -11.10 -2.73 -18.13
C LYS A 145 -9.99 -1.89 -18.80
N CYS A 146 -9.38 -0.96 -18.06
CA CYS A 146 -8.34 -0.09 -18.58
C CYS A 146 -7.00 -0.80 -18.78
N ILE A 147 -6.65 -1.79 -17.96
CA ILE A 147 -5.47 -2.63 -18.19
C ILE A 147 -5.65 -3.44 -19.48
N GLU A 148 -6.79 -4.11 -19.63
CA GLU A 148 -7.04 -5.04 -20.75
C GLU A 148 -7.33 -4.35 -22.09
N ASN A 149 -7.92 -3.15 -22.07
CA ASN A 149 -8.44 -2.50 -23.28
C ASN A 149 -8.05 -1.02 -23.41
N GLY A 150 -7.17 -0.51 -22.55
CA GLY A 150 -6.79 0.89 -22.57
C GLY A 150 -5.88 1.24 -23.74
N ASP A 151 -6.08 2.43 -24.30
CA ASP A 151 -5.20 2.99 -25.33
C ASP A 151 -3.89 3.44 -24.69
N LEU A 152 -2.76 3.05 -25.27
CA LEU A 152 -1.44 3.53 -24.85
C LEU A 152 -1.29 5.00 -25.26
N VAL A 153 -1.35 5.91 -24.29
CA VAL A 153 -1.32 7.37 -24.53
C VAL A 153 0.02 8.02 -24.20
N HIS A 154 0.86 7.36 -23.40
CA HIS A 154 2.19 7.85 -23.07
C HIS A 154 3.11 6.68 -22.83
N THR A 155 4.32 6.71 -23.41
CA THR A 155 5.32 5.66 -23.21
C THR A 155 6.72 6.22 -23.05
N ARG A 156 7.47 5.63 -22.13
CA ARG A 156 8.88 5.82 -21.80
C ARG A 156 9.42 4.49 -21.30
N ILE A 157 10.75 4.33 -21.31
CA ILE A 157 11.44 3.11 -20.86
C ILE A 157 10.87 2.55 -19.54
N ASN A 158 10.63 3.40 -18.54
CA ASN A 158 10.16 2.99 -17.21
C ASN A 158 8.73 3.42 -16.89
N SER A 159 7.94 3.83 -17.89
CA SER A 159 6.57 4.32 -17.67
C SER A 159 5.71 4.21 -18.93
N ALA A 160 4.64 3.42 -18.86
CA ALA A 160 3.58 3.34 -19.86
C ALA A 160 2.25 3.76 -19.22
N THR A 161 1.45 4.57 -19.91
CA THR A 161 0.13 4.99 -19.43
C THR A 161 -0.95 4.57 -20.40
N TYR A 162 -1.93 3.83 -19.90
CA TYR A 162 -3.11 3.35 -20.61
C TYR A 162 -4.30 4.20 -20.21
N ARG A 163 -5.18 4.52 -21.15
CA ARG A 163 -6.34 5.39 -20.92
C ARG A 163 -7.60 4.79 -21.50
N ILE A 164 -8.69 4.92 -20.77
CA ILE A 164 -10.05 4.85 -21.31
C ILE A 164 -10.79 6.10 -20.84
N ILE A 165 -11.21 6.94 -21.80
CA ILE A 165 -11.96 8.17 -21.53
C ILE A 165 -13.29 7.82 -20.82
N GLY A 166 -13.63 8.57 -19.77
CA GLY A 166 -14.81 8.29 -18.93
C GLY A 166 -14.62 7.14 -17.94
N VAL A 167 -13.41 6.56 -17.86
CA VAL A 167 -13.08 5.49 -16.91
C VAL A 167 -11.85 5.89 -16.08
N CYS A 168 -10.64 5.74 -16.62
CA CYS A 168 -9.41 6.08 -15.92
C CYS A 168 -8.17 6.10 -16.81
N ASP A 169 -7.10 6.67 -16.27
CA ASP A 169 -5.71 6.45 -16.66
C ASP A 169 -5.05 5.49 -15.66
N ILE A 170 -4.25 4.57 -16.17
CA ILE A 170 -3.37 3.68 -15.39
C ILE A 170 -1.95 3.83 -15.89
N THR A 171 -1.02 4.05 -14.97
CA THR A 171 0.41 4.07 -15.26
C THR A 171 1.08 2.81 -14.70
N ILE A 172 1.83 2.13 -15.56
CA ILE A 172 2.61 0.91 -15.25
C ILE A 172 4.08 1.18 -15.56
N ASN A 173 4.98 0.60 -14.79
CA ASN A 173 6.39 0.50 -15.17
C ASN A 173 6.58 -0.78 -16.01
N PRO A 174 6.82 -0.69 -17.33
CA PRO A 174 6.84 -1.85 -18.22
C PRO A 174 8.04 -2.78 -17.99
N VAL A 175 9.15 -2.27 -17.43
CA VAL A 175 10.32 -3.09 -17.07
C VAL A 175 10.02 -3.99 -15.88
N THR A 176 9.28 -3.48 -14.89
CA THR A 176 9.03 -4.21 -13.63
C THR A 176 7.65 -4.84 -13.53
N GLY A 177 6.73 -4.54 -14.45
CA GLY A 177 5.32 -4.93 -14.37
C GLY A 177 4.57 -4.28 -13.20
N GLY A 178 5.08 -3.18 -12.66
CA GLY A 178 4.52 -2.56 -11.46
C GLY A 178 3.45 -1.52 -11.77
N LEU A 179 2.26 -1.67 -11.19
CA LEU A 179 1.22 -0.64 -11.21
C LEU A 179 1.62 0.54 -10.32
N VAL A 180 1.82 1.71 -10.93
CA VAL A 180 2.37 2.90 -10.28
C VAL A 180 1.26 3.84 -9.82
N GLN A 181 0.32 4.15 -10.69
CA GLN A 181 -0.72 5.16 -10.43
C GLN A 181 -2.01 4.83 -11.17
N CYS A 182 -3.15 5.21 -10.61
CA CYS A 182 -4.42 5.29 -11.34
C CYS A 182 -5.10 6.63 -11.06
N ASN A 183 -5.82 7.18 -12.04
CA ASN A 183 -6.63 8.39 -11.88
C ASN A 183 -7.90 8.28 -12.72
N PRO A 184 -9.07 8.69 -12.21
CA PRO A 184 -10.30 8.73 -13.01
C PRO A 184 -10.19 9.78 -14.13
N LYS A 185 -10.94 9.55 -15.22
CA LYS A 185 -10.98 10.40 -16.41
C LYS A 185 -12.40 10.72 -16.84
#